data_AF-A0A426TQ59-F1
#
_entry.id   AF-A0A426TQ59-F1
#
_cell.length_a   1.000
_cell.length_b   1.000
_cell.length_c   1.000
_cell.angle_alpha   90.00
_cell.angle_beta   90.00
_cell.angle_gamma   90.00
#
_symmetry.space_group_name_H-M   'P 1'
#
loop_
_entity.id
_entity.type
_entity.pdbx_description
1 polymer ?
#
loop_
_entity_poly.entity_id
_entity_poly.type
_entity_poly.pdbx_seq_one_letter_code
_entity_poly.pdbx_strand_id
1 'polypeptide(L)'
;MAEQIIRYDHYGIPESPLISKWKEEGRVEGIEKGIEKGIEKDIEKGHLEVLLRQLARRCGPLSDASTAQVQTLTAIQMLDLAEALLDFTGRNDLEQWLAQQE
;
A
#
# COMPACT_ATOMS: atom_id res chain seq x y z
N MET A 1 24.47 -31.87 -21.65
CA MET A 1 23.19 -32.59 -21.54
C MET A 1 22.71 -32.38 -20.13
N ALA A 2 21.63 -31.62 -19.91
CA ALA A 2 21.13 -31.39 -18.55
C ALA A 2 20.42 -32.65 -18.06
N GLU A 3 20.97 -33.29 -17.03
CA GLU A 3 20.34 -34.42 -16.34
C GLU A 3 19.04 -33.91 -15.71
N GLN A 4 17.89 -34.37 -16.22
CA GLN A 4 16.60 -34.07 -15.59
C GLN A 4 16.54 -34.83 -14.26
N ILE A 5 16.62 -34.09 -13.15
CA ILE A 5 16.42 -34.63 -11.81
C ILE A 5 14.96 -35.07 -11.70
N ILE A 6 14.70 -36.37 -11.84
CA ILE A 6 13.37 -36.96 -11.65
C ILE A 6 13.01 -36.80 -10.17
N ARG A 7 12.05 -35.92 -9.87
CA ARG A 7 11.48 -35.79 -8.52
C ARG A 7 10.39 -36.83 -8.36
N TYR A 8 10.36 -37.49 -7.21
CA TYR A 8 9.32 -38.46 -6.86
C TYR A 8 8.42 -37.83 -5.80
N ASP A 9 7.11 -38.04 -5.90
CA ASP A 9 6.17 -37.59 -4.88
C ASP A 9 6.21 -38.51 -3.64
N HIS A 10 5.39 -38.22 -2.62
CA HIS A 10 5.28 -39.02 -1.39
C HIS A 10 4.92 -40.50 -1.64
N TYR A 11 4.26 -40.82 -2.76
CA TYR A 11 3.91 -42.18 -3.18
C TYR A 11 4.99 -42.86 -4.03
N GLY A 12 6.15 -42.24 -4.24
CA GLY A 12 7.24 -42.80 -5.04
C GLY A 12 6.94 -42.87 -6.54
N ILE A 13 5.95 -42.09 -7.02
CA ILE A 13 5.64 -41.95 -8.44
C ILE A 13 6.45 -40.75 -8.97
N PRO A 14 7.08 -40.85 -10.15
CA PRO A 14 7.78 -39.71 -10.74
C PRO A 14 6.79 -38.56 -10.94
N GLU A 15 7.09 -37.42 -10.34
CA GLU A 15 6.29 -36.20 -10.45
C GLU A 15 6.23 -35.83 -11.93
N SER A 16 5.01 -35.74 -12.46
CA SER A 16 4.82 -35.36 -13.86
C SER A 16 5.43 -33.98 -14.09
N PRO A 17 6.18 -33.75 -15.18
CA PRO A 17 6.77 -32.45 -15.50
C PRO A 17 5.74 -31.31 -15.52
N LEU A 18 4.48 -31.64 -15.81
CA LEU A 18 3.36 -30.70 -15.75
C LEU A 18 3.09 -30.25 -14.30
N ILE A 19 3.08 -31.17 -13.33
CA ILE A 19 2.84 -30.87 -11.91
C ILE A 19 3.97 -30.00 -11.35
N SER A 20 5.23 -30.33 -11.70
CA SER A 20 6.39 -29.51 -11.33
C SER A 20 6.26 -28.08 -11.83
N LYS A 21 5.84 -27.93 -13.09
CA LYS A 21 5.66 -26.63 -13.73
C LYS A 21 4.55 -25.81 -13.07
N TRP A 22 3.38 -26.42 -12.83
CA TRP A 22 2.25 -25.74 -12.19
C TRP A 22 2.57 -25.32 -10.74
N LYS A 23 3.33 -26.14 -10.01
CA LYS A 23 3.76 -25.82 -8.64
C LYS A 23 4.74 -24.64 -8.63
N GLU A 24 5.63 -24.58 -9.62
CA GLU A 24 6.56 -23.47 -9.79
C GLU A 24 5.83 -22.19 -10.23
N GLU A 25 4.92 -22.29 -11.20
CA GLU A 25 4.08 -21.17 -11.66
C GLU A 25 3.22 -20.61 -10.51
N GLY A 26 2.57 -21.46 -9.72
CA GLY A 26 1.79 -21.02 -8.55
C GLY A 26 2.64 -20.39 -7.45
N ARG A 27 3.89 -20.84 -7.27
CA ARG A 27 4.85 -20.22 -6.35
C ARG A 27 5.26 -18.83 -6.82
N VAL A 28 5.57 -18.69 -8.11
CA VAL A 28 5.95 -17.40 -8.71
C VAL A 28 4.77 -16.44 -8.64
N GLU A 29 3.58 -16.86 -9.04
CA GLU A 29 2.37 -16.02 -8.99
C GLU A 29 2.03 -15.58 -7.56
N GLY A 30 2.16 -16.47 -6.57
CA GLY A 30 1.93 -16.14 -5.17
C GLY A 30 2.93 -15.12 -4.61
N ILE A 31 4.20 -15.22 -5.00
CA ILE A 31 5.24 -14.24 -4.63
C ILE A 31 4.96 -12.89 -5.29
N GLU A 32 4.65 -12.88 -6.59
CA GLU A 32 4.37 -11.67 -7.34
C GLU A 32 3.17 -10.91 -6.75
N LYS A 33 2.04 -11.60 -6.53
CA LYS A 33 0.85 -11.04 -5.87
C LYS A 33 1.12 -10.58 -4.44
N GLY A 34 2.00 -11.28 -3.71
CA GLY A 34 2.38 -10.92 -2.34
C GLY A 34 3.24 -9.66 -2.27
N ILE A 35 4.21 -9.55 -3.18
CA ILE A 35 5.10 -8.38 -3.30
C ILE A 35 4.29 -7.17 -3.75
N GLU A 36 3.45 -7.31 -4.78
CA GLU A 36 2.61 -6.21 -5.29
C GLU A 36 1.72 -5.63 -4.18
N LYS A 37 0.97 -6.47 -3.47
CA LYS A 37 0.13 -6.05 -2.34
C LYS A 37 0.91 -5.49 -1.16
N GLY A 38 2.14 -5.96 -0.95
CA GLY A 38 3.02 -5.47 0.10
C GLY A 38 3.53 -4.06 -0.20
N ILE A 39 4.01 -3.85 -1.43
CA ILE A 39 4.54 -2.56 -1.90
C ILE A 39 3.44 -1.50 -1.92
N GLU A 40 2.25 -1.83 -2.47
CA GLU A 40 1.13 -0.89 -2.54
C GLU A 40 0.75 -0.34 -1.15
N LYS A 41 0.57 -1.23 -0.17
CA LYS A 41 0.24 -0.84 1.21
C LYS A 41 1.32 -0.02 1.90
N ASP A 42 2.58 -0.25 1.58
CA ASP A 42 3.69 0.49 2.19
C ASP A 42 3.79 1.91 1.61
N ILE A 43 3.58 2.05 0.29
CA ILE A 43 3.54 3.34 -0.40
C ILE A 43 2.38 4.21 0.13
N GLU A 44 1.19 3.64 0.28
CA GLU A 44 0.03 4.37 0.82
C GLU A 44 0.29 4.91 2.23
N LYS A 45 0.89 4.09 3.10
CA LYS A 45 1.28 4.54 4.45
C LYS A 45 2.33 5.64 4.40
N GLY A 46 3.31 5.54 3.49
CA GLY A 46 4.33 6.55 3.29
C GLY A 46 3.75 7.90 2.90
N HIS A 47 2.79 7.92 1.95
CA HIS A 47 2.11 9.14 1.54
C HIS A 47 1.34 9.79 2.68
N LEU A 48 0.61 8.99 3.46
CA LEU A 48 -0.14 9.47 4.62
C LEU A 48 0.79 10.05 5.71
N GLU A 49 1.91 9.40 6.00
CA GLU A 49 2.87 9.89 7.00
C GLU A 49 3.47 11.24 6.57
N VAL A 50 3.83 11.38 5.29
CA VAL A 50 4.33 12.65 4.73
C VAL A 50 3.25 13.73 4.85
N LEU A 51 2.00 13.43 4.49
CA LEU A 51 0.89 14.38 4.55
C LEU A 51 0.66 14.87 5.99
N LEU A 52 0.61 13.96 6.96
CA LEU A 52 0.46 14.30 8.39
C LEU A 52 1.60 15.16 8.91
N ARG A 53 2.84 14.88 8.50
CA ARG A 53 4.01 15.70 8.86
C ARG A 53 3.95 17.10 8.25
N GLN A 54 3.51 17.22 7.01
CA GLN A 54 3.35 18.51 6.32
C GLN A 54 2.25 19.34 6.99
N LEU A 55 1.12 18.71 7.30
CA LEU A 55 0.01 19.30 8.05
C LEU A 55 0.47 19.78 9.43
N ALA A 56 1.19 18.95 10.18
CA ALA A 56 1.71 19.33 11.49
C ALA A 56 2.69 20.53 11.43
N ARG A 57 3.45 20.68 10.33
CA ARG A 57 4.36 21.81 10.11
C ARG A 57 3.64 23.09 9.70
N ARG A 58 2.60 23.01 8.85
CA ARG A 58 1.87 24.18 8.33
C ARG A 58 0.75 24.65 9.27
N CYS A 59 -0.04 23.72 9.78
CA CYS A 59 -1.22 23.98 10.60
C CYS A 59 -0.93 23.88 12.12
N GLY A 60 0.30 23.50 12.51
CA GLY A 60 0.65 23.25 13.90
C GLY A 60 0.15 21.88 14.40
N PRO A 61 0.18 21.61 15.72
CA PRO A 61 -0.14 20.28 16.26
C PRO A 61 -1.54 19.81 15.83
N LEU A 62 -1.67 18.65 15.23
CA LEU A 62 -2.98 18.14 14.80
C LEU A 62 -3.72 17.51 15.98
N SER A 63 -5.05 17.61 15.99
CA SER A 63 -5.87 16.85 16.93
C SER A 63 -5.96 15.38 16.47
N ASP A 64 -6.19 14.45 17.40
CA ASP A 64 -6.43 13.04 17.07
C ASP A 64 -7.62 12.88 16.11
N ALA A 65 -8.65 13.72 16.25
CA ALA A 65 -9.83 13.71 15.37
C ALA A 65 -9.47 14.08 13.92
N SER A 66 -8.72 15.17 13.71
CA SER A 66 -8.27 15.58 12.37
C SER A 66 -7.35 14.54 11.75
N THR A 67 -6.46 13.95 12.56
CA THR A 67 -5.56 12.88 12.11
C THR A 67 -6.35 11.65 11.67
N ALA A 68 -7.38 11.25 12.43
CA ALA A 68 -8.24 10.13 12.07
C ALA A 68 -9.03 10.39 10.78
N GLN A 69 -9.57 11.61 10.58
CA GLN A 69 -10.23 11.96 9.32
C GLN A 69 -9.29 11.88 8.13
N VAL A 70 -8.06 12.40 8.25
CA VAL A 70 -7.05 12.33 7.18
C VAL A 70 -6.70 10.88 6.82
N GLN A 71 -6.70 9.96 7.80
CA GLN A 71 -6.48 8.53 7.57
C GLN A 71 -7.64 7.82 6.86
N THR A 72 -8.84 8.40 6.89
CA THR A 72 -10.02 7.87 6.19
C THR A 72 -10.18 8.41 4.77
N LEU A 73 -9.37 9.39 4.37
CA LEU A 73 -9.43 9.98 3.03
C LEU A 73 -9.01 8.97 1.96
N THR A 74 -9.69 9.02 0.83
CA THR A 74 -9.29 8.27 -0.37
C THR A 74 -7.99 8.82 -0.96
N ALA A 75 -7.32 8.03 -1.80
CA ALA A 75 -6.09 8.45 -2.48
C ALA A 75 -6.25 9.78 -3.26
N ILE A 76 -7.42 10.00 -3.86
CA ILE A 76 -7.74 11.24 -4.60
C ILE A 76 -7.84 12.42 -3.64
N GLN A 77 -8.55 12.26 -2.52
CA GLN A 77 -8.70 13.32 -1.52
C GLN A 77 -7.37 13.64 -0.82
N MET A 78 -6.49 12.64 -0.63
CA MET A 78 -5.14 12.87 -0.11
C MET A 78 -4.30 13.73 -1.06
N LEU A 79 -4.42 13.52 -2.38
CA LEU A 79 -3.75 14.36 -3.38
C LEU A 79 -4.32 15.78 -3.42
N ASP A 80 -5.64 15.92 -3.36
CA ASP A 80 -6.31 17.23 -3.29
C ASP A 80 -5.89 18.00 -2.03
N LEU A 81 -5.86 17.32 -0.88
CA LEU A 81 -5.36 17.89 0.37
C LEU A 81 -3.89 18.31 0.25
N ALA A 82 -3.05 17.54 -0.44
CA ALA A 82 -1.64 17.89 -0.63
C ALA A 82 -1.46 19.17 -1.46
N GLU A 83 -2.33 19.41 -2.44
CA GLU A 83 -2.35 20.64 -3.23
C GLU A 83 -2.90 21.81 -2.41
N ALA A 84 -4.08 21.64 -1.79
CA ALA A 84 -4.71 22.67 -0.96
C ALA A 84 -3.83 23.09 0.23
N LEU A 85 -3.04 22.17 0.78
CA LEU A 85 -2.09 22.44 1.87
C LEU A 85 -1.03 23.49 1.49
N LEU A 86 -0.73 23.68 0.21
CA LEU A 86 0.19 24.72 -0.25
C LEU A 86 -0.37 26.13 -0.03
N ASP A 87 -1.70 26.28 -0.06
CA ASP A 87 -2.43 27.53 0.13
C ASP A 87 -2.89 27.75 1.58
N PHE A 88 -2.73 26.76 2.46
CA PHE A 88 -3.14 26.88 3.86
C PHE A 88 -2.32 27.92 4.61
N THR A 89 -3.03 28.80 5.33
CA THR A 89 -2.43 29.85 6.15
C THR A 89 -2.38 29.46 7.62
N GLY A 90 -3.20 28.49 8.04
CA GLY A 90 -3.15 27.92 9.38
C GLY A 90 -4.09 26.73 9.61
N ARG A 91 -4.37 26.42 10.87
CA ARG A 91 -5.25 25.28 11.25
C ARG A 91 -6.70 25.46 10.79
N ASN A 92 -7.20 26.70 10.78
CA ASN A 92 -8.59 26.96 10.42
C ASN A 92 -8.92 26.55 8.97
N ASP A 93 -7.96 26.69 8.06
CA ASP A 93 -8.11 26.25 6.66
C ASP A 93 -8.23 24.72 6.57
N LEU A 94 -7.43 23.99 7.34
CA LEU A 94 -7.51 22.53 7.43
C LEU A 94 -8.86 22.07 8.00
N GLU A 95 -9.33 22.69 9.08
CA GLU A 95 -10.61 22.33 9.69
C GLU A 95 -11.78 22.60 8.75
N GLN A 96 -11.74 23.71 7.99
CA GLN A 96 -12.73 23.98 6.94
C GLN A 96 -12.66 22.97 5.80
N TRP A 97 -11.46 22.64 5.32
CA TRP A 97 -11.30 21.69 4.23
C TRP A 97 -11.81 20.30 4.64
N LEU A 98 -11.46 19.84 5.85
CA LEU A 98 -11.93 18.56 6.38
C LEU A 98 -13.45 18.52 6.57
N ALA A 99 -14.06 19.61 7.01
CA ALA A 99 -15.52 19.72 7.12
C ALA A 99 -16.23 19.68 5.75
N GLN A 100 -15.53 19.92 4.64
CA GLN A 100 -16.06 19.77 3.28
C GLN A 100 -15.90 18.35 2.73
N GLN A 101 -15.16 17.47 3.41
CA GLN A 101 -14.95 16.08 3.00
C GLN A 101 -15.93 15.09 3.67
N GLU A 102 -16.94 15.57 4.40
CA GLU A 102 -18.07 14.78 4.88
C GLU A 102 -19.11 14.48 3.79
#